data_AF-C0IN73-F1
#
_entry.id   AF-C0IN73-F1
#
_cell.length_a   1.000
_cell.length_b   1.000
_cell.length_c   1.000
_cell.angle_alpha   90.00
_cell.angle_beta   90.00
_cell.angle_gamma   90.00
#
_symmetry.space_group_name_H-M   'P 1'
#
loop_
_entity.id
_entity.type
_entity.pdbx_description
1 polymer ?
#
loop_
_entity_poly.entity_id
_entity_poly.type
_entity_poly.pdbx_seq_one_letter_code
_entity_poly.pdbx_strand_id
1 'polypeptide(L)' 'MSFALYVVGLAILIGGIAWGMVTAGIGTTYVAITCLIIAGIGVMMAVSRTRTKDPPA' A
#
# COMPACT_ATOMS: atom_id res chain seq x y z
N MET A 1 -14.81 2.86 -10.99
CA MET A 1 -14.95 3.67 -9.75
C MET A 1 -14.26 3.04 -8.54
N SER A 2 -14.39 1.73 -8.25
CA SER A 2 -13.82 1.10 -7.05
C SER A 2 -12.27 1.00 -7.01
N PHE A 3 -11.61 0.71 -8.15
CA PHE A 3 -10.15 0.58 -8.19
C PHE A 3 -9.41 1.88 -7.86
N ALA A 4 -9.90 3.02 -8.36
CA ALA A 4 -9.32 4.33 -8.02
C ALA A 4 -9.42 4.63 -6.52
N LEU A 5 -10.56 4.33 -5.88
CA LEU A 5 -10.72 4.46 -4.43
C LEU A 5 -9.79 3.53 -3.65
N TYR A 6 -9.54 2.32 -4.17
CA TYR A 6 -8.56 1.41 -3.58
C TYR A 6 -7.14 1.98 -3.62
N VAL A 7 -6.71 2.50 -4.77
CA VAL A 7 -5.39 3.12 -4.93
C VAL A 7 -5.25 4.34 -4.03
N VAL A 8 -6.29 5.16 -3.92
CA VAL A 8 -6.32 6.33 -3.02
C VAL A 8 -6.24 5.89 -1.56
N GLY A 9 -7.01 4.89 -1.15
CA GLY A 9 -6.93 4.33 0.20
C GLY A 9 -5.55 3.75 0.53
N LEU A 10 -4.91 3.11 -0.45
CA LEU A 10 -3.55 2.61 -0.33
C LEU A 10 -2.53 3.75 -0.12
N ALA A 11 -2.64 4.82 -0.90
CA ALA A 11 -1.75 5.97 -0.81
C ALA A 11 -1.89 6.67 0.56
N ILE A 12 -3.12 6.82 1.06
CA ILE A 12 -3.41 7.38 2.38
C ILE A 12 -2.84 6.48 3.49
N LEU A 13 -2.98 5.15 3.37
CA LEU A 13 -2.42 4.20 4.33
C LEU A 13 -0.89 4.34 4.42
N ILE A 14 -0.20 4.38 3.28
CA ILE A 14 1.26 4.52 3.21
C ILE A 14 1.70 5.87 3.80
N GLY A 15 1.04 6.96 3.41
CA GLY A 15 1.34 8.31 3.91
C GLY A 15 1.10 8.47 5.41
N GLY A 16 0.01 7.89 5.93
CA GLY A 16 -0.31 7.93 7.36
C GLY A 16 0.69 7.18 8.23
N ILE A 17 1.18 6.03 7.76
CA ILE A 17 2.19 5.25 8.48
C ILE A 17 3.55 5.94 8.43
N ALA A 18 3.92 6.50 7.27
CA ALA A 18 5.12 7.31 7.16
C ALA A 18 5.10 8.48 8.15
N TRP A 19 3.99 9.22 8.19
CA TRP A 19 3.80 10.34 9.11
C TRP A 19 3.87 9.89 10.57
N GLY A 20 3.14 8.84 10.94
CA GLY A 20 3.12 8.31 12.30
C GLY A 20 4.51 7.91 12.81
N MET A 21 5.29 7.23 11.97
CA MET A 21 6.64 6.82 12.34
C MET A 21 7.63 7.98 12.43
N VAL A 22 7.52 8.97 11.54
CA VAL A 22 8.32 10.21 11.63
C VAL A 22 7.97 10.98 12.90
N THR A 23 6.69 11.11 13.26
CA THR A 23 6.27 11.77 14.51
C THR A 23 6.66 11.00 15.77
N ALA A 24 6.80 9.68 15.68
CA ALA A 24 7.27 8.84 16.78
C ALA A 24 8.79 8.93 17.01
N GLY A 25 9.51 9.73 16.20
CA GLY A 25 10.97 9.89 16.32
C GLY A 25 11.76 8.66 15.90
N ILE A 26 11.15 7.74 15.14
CA ILE A 26 11.81 6.54 14.63
C ILE A 26 12.79 6.97 13.53
N GLY A 27 13.99 6.38 13.52
CA GLY A 27 15.00 6.68 12.52
C GLY A 27 14.48 6.48 11.09
N THR A 28 14.78 7.43 10.19
CA THR A 28 14.27 7.50 8.82
C THR A 28 14.46 6.20 8.03
N THR A 29 15.53 5.45 8.30
CA THR A 29 15.80 4.14 7.70
C THR A 29 14.67 3.14 7.96
N TYR A 30 14.17 3.07 9.19
CA TYR A 30 13.09 2.14 9.54
C TYR A 30 11.76 2.57 8.95
N VAL A 31 11.50 3.88 8.87
CA VAL A 31 10.32 4.44 8.20
C VAL A 31 10.30 4.01 6.73
N ALA A 32 11.44 4.15 6.04
CA ALA A 32 11.57 3.75 4.64
C ALA A 32 11.35 2.24 4.43
N ILE A 33 11.90 1.40 5.32
CA ILE A 33 11.69 -0.06 5.28
C ILE A 33 10.20 -0.40 5.44
N THR A 34 9.53 0.19 6.44
CA THR A 34 8.11 -0.09 6.68
C THR A 34 7.23 0.41 5.53
N CYS A 35 7.49 1.61 5.00
CA CYS A 35 6.78 2.11 3.82
C CYS A 35 6.96 1.19 2.61
N LEU A 36 8.17 0.66 2.38
CA LEU A 36 8.44 -0.27 1.27
C LEU A 36 7.66 -1.59 1.42
N ILE A 37 7.64 -2.17 2.62
CA ILE A 37 6.90 -3.42 2.89
C ILE A 37 5.41 -3.21 2.62
N ILE A 38 4.84 -2.12 3.12
CA ILE A 38 3.41 -1.83 2.97
C ILE A 38 3.05 -1.49 1.53
N ALA A 39 3.91 -0.74 0.83
CA ALA A 39 3.74 -0.48 -0.59
C ALA A 39 3.73 -1.79 -1.40
N GLY A 40 4.63 -2.72 -1.10
CA GLY A 40 4.68 -4.04 -1.77
C GLY A 40 3.41 -4.86 -1.55
N ILE A 41 2.96 -5.00 -0.30
CA ILE A 41 1.72 -5.71 0.04
C ILE A 41 0.52 -5.05 -0.63
N GLY A 42 0.48 -3.71 -0.61
CA GLY A 42 -0.56 -2.92 -1.22
C GLY A 42 -0.68 -3.13 -2.73
N VAL A 43 0.45 -3.14 -3.43
CA VAL A 43 0.48 -3.43 -4.87
C VAL A 43 0.04 -4.86 -5.16
N MET A 44 0.48 -5.86 -4.39
CA MET A 44 0.03 -7.25 -4.59
C MET A 44 -1.48 -7.42 -4.40
N MET A 45 -2.07 -6.76 -3.40
CA MET A 45 -3.52 -6.75 -3.22
C MET A 45 -4.23 -6.00 -4.36
N ALA A 46 -3.67 -4.88 -4.84
CA ALA A 46 -4.18 -4.15 -6.00
C ALA A 46 -4.25 -5.06 -7.24
N VAL A 47 -3.14 -5.75 -7.53
CA VAL A 47 -3.01 -6.65 -8.69
C VAL A 47 -3.94 -7.85 -8.57
N SER A 48 -4.09 -8.41 -7.36
CA SER A 48 -5.03 -9.50 -7.10
C SER A 48 -6.48 -9.09 -7.34
N ARG A 49 -6.82 -7.81 -7.07
CA ARG A 49 -8.15 -7.24 -7.34
C ARG A 49 -8.39 -6.99 -8.83
N THR A 50 -7.34 -6.70 -9.60
CA THR A 50 -7.43 -6.46 -11.05
C THR A 50 -7.26 -7.71 -11.90
N ARG A 51 -6.81 -8.83 -11.32
CA ARG A 51 -6.75 -10.12 -12.02
C ARG A 51 -8.17 -10.61 -12.27
N THR A 52 -8.65 -10.42 -13.49
CA THR A 52 -9.84 -11.10 -14.01
C THR A 52 -9.59 -12.61 -13.94
N LYS A 53 -10.55 -13.34 -13.37
CA LYS A 53 -10.50 -14.80 -13.30
C LYS A 53 -10.52 -15.33 -14.74
N ASP A 54 -9.52 -16.15 -15.10
CA ASP A 54 -9.48 -16.73 -16.45
C ASP A 54 -10.81 -17.47 -16.71
N PRO A 55 -11.44 -17.24 -17.88
CA PRO A 55 -12.69 -17.91 -18.21
C PRO A 55 -12.46 -19.43 -18.23
N PRO A 56 -13.41 -20.23 -17.71
CA PRO A 56 -13.28 -21.68 -17.71
C PRO A 56 -13.25 -22.17 -19.16
N ALA A 57 -12.25 -22.99 -19.48
CA ALA A 57 -12.14 -23.69 -20.75
C ALA A 57 -13.17 -24.82 -20.87
#